data_AF-A0A950N7M8-F1
#
_entry.id   AF-A0A950N7M8-F1
#
_cell.length_a   1.000
_cell.length_b   1.000
_cell.length_c   1.000
_cell.angle_alpha   90.00
_cell.angle_beta   90.00
_cell.angle_gamma   90.00
#
_symmetry.space_group_name_H-M   'P 1'
#
loop_
_entity.id
_entity.type
_entity.pdbx_description
1 polymer ?
#
loop_
_entity_poly.entity_id
_entity_poly.type
_entity_poly.pdbx_seq_one_letter_code
_entity_poly.pdbx_strand_id
1 'polypeptide(L)'
;LGYINNPPTANVFVPTPNHSHLLADDDINKKPEWWQVLPVLVLNQKDWPSQDGSSGITSEAALNAAEQAGDAVEAPSNFFLYFGSYVEKSGQHMH
;
A
#
# COMPACT_ATOMS: atom_id res chain seq x y z
N LEU A 1 12.28 12.47 -17.70
CA LEU A 1 11.66 11.26 -17.12
C LEU A 1 11.78 10.17 -18.18
N GLY A 2 12.51 9.09 -17.90
CA GLY A 2 12.96 8.12 -18.90
C GLY A 2 11.85 7.19 -19.37
N TYR A 3 11.74 6.99 -20.68
CA TYR A 3 10.88 5.98 -21.29
C TYR A 3 11.39 4.58 -20.93
N ILE A 4 10.52 3.73 -20.40
CA ILE A 4 10.83 2.31 -20.18
C ILE A 4 10.73 1.62 -21.54
N ASN A 5 11.89 1.37 -22.16
CA ASN A 5 11.95 0.56 -23.37
C ASN A 5 11.59 -0.89 -23.01
N ASN A 6 10.55 -1.43 -23.65
CA ASN A 6 9.96 -2.76 -23.43
C ASN A 6 9.17 -2.93 -22.12
N PRO A 7 7.95 -2.34 -22.03
CA PRO A 7 7.06 -2.62 -20.91
C PRO A 7 6.70 -4.13 -20.86
N PRO A 8 6.52 -4.71 -19.67
CA PRO A 8 6.16 -6.12 -19.54
C PRO A 8 4.86 -6.43 -20.28
N THR A 9 4.87 -7.45 -21.14
CA THR A 9 3.69 -7.91 -21.89
C THR A 9 2.88 -8.95 -21.13
N ALA A 10 3.28 -9.27 -19.89
CA ALA A 10 2.63 -10.21 -18.99
C ALA A 10 2.85 -9.77 -17.54
N ASN A 11 2.08 -10.36 -16.61
CA ASN A 11 2.19 -10.08 -15.19
C ASN A 11 3.62 -10.29 -14.68
N VAL A 12 4.20 -9.27 -14.04
CA VAL A 12 5.49 -9.35 -13.37
C VAL A 12 5.24 -9.62 -11.89
N PHE A 13 5.61 -10.82 -11.44
CA PHE A 13 5.55 -11.18 -10.04
C PHE A 13 6.89 -10.79 -9.40
N VAL A 14 6.93 -9.58 -8.83
CA VAL A 14 8.03 -9.18 -7.94
C VAL A 14 7.76 -9.67 -6.53
N PRO A 15 8.78 -10.03 -5.73
CA PRO A 15 8.60 -10.19 -4.30
C PRO A 15 8.05 -8.87 -3.76
N THR A 16 6.78 -8.84 -3.38
CA THR A 16 6.24 -7.71 -2.63
C THR A 16 6.95 -7.71 -1.28
N PRO A 17 7.43 -6.55 -0.80
CA PRO A 17 7.91 -6.44 0.56
C PRO A 17 6.91 -7.08 1.52
N ASN A 18 7.43 -7.77 2.54
CA ASN A 18 6.59 -8.29 3.61
C ASN A 18 5.76 -7.13 4.16
N HIS A 19 4.44 -7.26 4.13
CA HIS A 19 3.51 -6.25 4.59
C HIS A 19 2.69 -6.85 5.73
N SER A 20 2.57 -6.10 6.83
CA SER A 20 1.65 -6.44 7.90
C SER A 20 0.28 -5.88 7.55
N HIS A 21 -0.76 -6.69 7.69
CA HIS A 21 -2.14 -6.19 7.62
C HIS A 21 -2.51 -5.61 8.98
N LEU A 22 -2.86 -4.32 9.00
CA LEU A 22 -3.67 -3.76 10.08
C LEU A 22 -5.12 -3.96 9.68
N LEU A 23 -5.79 -4.93 10.30
CA LEU A 23 -7.23 -5.06 10.20
C LEU A 23 -7.85 -4.30 11.35
N ALA A 24 -8.68 -3.31 11.05
CA ALA A 24 -9.63 -2.82 12.03
C ALA A 24 -10.72 -3.89 12.24
N ASP A 25 -11.50 -3.78 13.33
CA ASP A 25 -12.59 -4.74 13.60
C ASP A 25 -13.59 -4.81 12.44
N ASP A 26 -13.81 -3.68 11.77
CA ASP A 26 -14.67 -3.60 10.58
C ASP A 26 -14.10 -4.33 9.37
N ASP A 27 -12.80 -4.63 9.36
CA ASP A 27 -12.11 -5.33 8.28
C ASP A 27 -12.05 -6.84 8.51
N ILE A 28 -12.78 -7.39 9.49
CA ILE A 28 -12.87 -8.83 9.78
C ILE A 28 -14.09 -9.45 9.05
N ASN A 29 -13.94 -10.67 8.52
CA ASN A 29 -14.99 -11.39 7.76
C ASN A 29 -15.45 -10.66 6.50
N LYS A 30 -14.53 -9.92 5.86
CA LYS A 30 -14.81 -9.23 4.61
C LYS A 30 -14.61 -10.16 3.42
N LYS A 31 -15.55 -10.09 2.48
CA LYS A 31 -15.41 -10.75 1.19
C LYS A 31 -14.15 -10.23 0.49
N PRO A 32 -13.50 -11.06 -0.34
CA PRO A 32 -12.33 -10.63 -1.04
C PRO A 32 -12.64 -9.44 -1.96
N GLU A 33 -11.74 -8.47 -1.93
CA GLU A 33 -11.82 -7.24 -2.69
C GLU A 33 -10.44 -6.81 -3.18
N TRP A 34 -10.43 -5.89 -4.14
CA TRP A 34 -9.23 -5.37 -4.76
C TRP A 34 -9.00 -3.93 -4.31
N TRP A 35 -7.84 -3.66 -3.73
CA TRP A 35 -7.43 -2.32 -3.29
C TRP A 35 -6.35 -1.80 -4.24
N GLN A 36 -6.55 -0.61 -4.78
CA GLN A 36 -5.51 0.04 -5.59
C GLN A 36 -4.41 0.57 -4.68
N VAL A 37 -3.15 0.33 -5.04
CA VAL A 37 -2.00 0.95 -4.36
C VAL A 37 -1.72 2.30 -5.02
N LEU A 38 -1.72 3.36 -4.21
CA LEU A 38 -1.37 4.73 -4.62
C LEU A 38 0.08 5.04 -4.19
N PRO A 39 1.07 4.92 -5.08
CA PRO A 39 2.44 5.27 -4.76
C PRO A 39 2.60 6.79 -4.77
N VAL A 40 3.10 7.35 -3.68
CA VAL A 40 3.39 8.78 -3.58
C VAL A 40 4.89 9.02 -3.46
N LEU A 41 5.43 9.83 -4.37
CA LEU A 41 6.83 10.27 -4.32
C LEU A 41 6.92 11.49 -3.40
N VAL A 42 7.63 11.35 -2.27
CA VAL A 42 7.92 12.46 -1.36
C VAL A 42 9.24 13.14 -1.78
N LEU A 43 9.14 14.41 -2.17
CA LEU A 43 10.25 15.18 -2.77
C LEU A 43 11.20 15.76 -1.72
N ASN A 44 10.73 15.92 -0.48
CA ASN A 44 11.50 16.51 0.60
C ASN A 44 11.84 15.45 1.66
N GLN A 45 13.13 15.23 1.90
CA GLN A 45 13.59 14.22 2.84
C GLN A 45 13.16 14.48 4.28
N LYS A 46 12.90 15.75 4.67
CA LYS A 46 12.39 16.09 6.01
C LYS A 46 11.03 15.44 6.30
N ASP A 47 10.26 15.14 5.25
CA ASP A 47 8.91 14.61 5.34
C ASP A 47 8.89 13.07 5.31
N TRP A 48 10.06 12.44 5.19
CA TRP A 48 10.18 10.99 5.24
C TRP A 48 9.90 10.50 6.67
N PRO A 49 9.09 9.45 6.83
CA PRO A 49 8.82 8.91 8.15
C PRO A 49 10.10 8.35 8.79
N SER A 50 10.28 8.61 10.07
CA SER A 50 11.30 7.93 10.86
C SER A 50 10.97 6.43 10.98
N GLN A 51 11.96 5.61 11.31
CA GLN A 51 11.79 4.16 11.41
C GLN A 51 10.66 3.74 12.37
N ASP A 52 10.44 4.51 13.43
CA ASP A 52 9.40 4.31 14.44
C ASP A 52 8.09 5.07 14.13
N GLY A 53 8.02 5.78 13.00
CA GLY A 53 6.85 6.58 12.61
C GLY A 53 6.55 7.75 13.56
N SER A 54 7.53 8.24 14.31
CA SER A 54 7.35 9.38 15.23
C SER A 54 7.44 10.76 14.57
N SER A 55 7.92 10.84 13.32
CA SER A 55 8.08 12.08 12.56
C SER A 55 7.85 11.86 11.06
N GLY A 56 7.78 12.94 10.28
CA GLY A 56 7.52 12.92 8.84
C GLY A 56 6.03 12.70 8.51
N ILE A 57 5.76 12.18 7.32
CA ILE A 57 4.41 11.81 6.88
C ILE A 57 4.06 10.43 7.44
N THR A 58 3.18 10.42 8.45
CA THR A 58 2.77 9.21 9.19
C THR A 58 1.24 9.04 9.22
N SER A 59 0.50 9.84 8.45
CA SER A 59 -0.95 9.77 8.32
C SER A 59 -1.39 10.18 6.91
N GLU A 60 -2.56 9.71 6.49
CA GLU A 60 -3.16 10.11 5.20
C GLU A 60 -3.40 11.63 5.13
N ALA A 61 -3.83 12.25 6.23
CA ALA A 61 -4.03 13.69 6.27
C ALA A 61 -2.72 14.47 6.02
N ALA A 62 -1.60 14.01 6.59
CA ALA A 62 -0.29 14.62 6.35
C ALA A 62 0.20 14.39 4.91
N LEU A 63 -0.07 13.22 4.34
CA LEU A 63 0.25 12.92 2.94
C LEU A 63 -0.51 13.87 1.99
N ASN A 64 -1.82 13.99 2.17
CA ASN A 64 -2.67 14.89 1.39
C ASN A 64 -2.21 16.35 1.48
N ALA A 65 -1.79 16.80 2.66
CA ALA A 65 -1.27 18.14 2.86
C ALA A 65 0.07 18.35 2.12
N ALA A 66 0.96 17.37 2.13
CA ALA A 66 2.22 17.42 1.40
C ALA A 66 1.99 17.47 -0.13
N GLU A 67 1.01 16.72 -0.64
CA GLU A 67 0.64 16.78 -2.07
C GLU A 67 0.07 18.14 -2.47
N GLN A 68 -0.82 18.70 -1.64
CA GLN A 68 -1.36 20.06 -1.86
C GLN A 68 -0.28 21.14 -1.81
N ALA A 69 0.73 20.96 -0.96
CA ALA A 69 1.89 21.85 -0.87
C ALA A 69 2.89 21.67 -2.03
N GLY A 70 2.76 20.60 -2.83
CA GLY A 70 3.70 20.24 -3.88
C GLY A 70 4.99 19.59 -3.37
N ASP A 71 5.03 19.18 -2.10
CA ASP A 71 6.15 18.46 -1.47
C ASP A 71 6.07 16.93 -1.72
N ALA A 72 4.93 16.46 -2.21
CA ALA A 72 4.70 15.07 -2.61
C ALA A 72 3.88 14.99 -3.90
N VAL A 73 4.00 13.88 -4.65
CA VAL A 73 3.28 13.65 -5.91
C VAL A 73 2.86 12.19 -6.03
N GLU A 74 1.55 11.92 -6.10
CA GLU A 74 1.03 10.62 -6.51
C GLU A 74 1.50 10.26 -7.93
N ALA A 75 2.08 9.08 -8.07
CA ALA A 75 2.44 8.50 -9.35
C ALA A 75 1.32 7.58 -9.85
N PRO A 76 1.01 7.58 -11.16
CA PRO A 76 0.03 6.64 -11.71
C PRO A 76 0.40 5.19 -11.41
N SER A 77 -0.58 4.41 -10.96
CA SER A 77 -0.40 3.01 -10.58
C SER A 77 -1.50 2.13 -11.15
N ASN A 78 -1.09 0.99 -11.70
CA ASN A 78 -1.95 -0.13 -12.07
C ASN A 78 -1.74 -1.33 -11.13
N PHE A 79 -1.16 -1.10 -9.95
CA PHE A 79 -0.89 -2.14 -8.97
C PHE A 79 -2.04 -2.25 -7.97
N PHE A 80 -2.52 -3.47 -7.76
CA PHE A 80 -3.62 -3.76 -6.86
C PHE A 80 -3.24 -4.87 -5.89
N LEU A 81 -3.67 -4.72 -4.64
CA LEU A 81 -3.62 -5.78 -3.63
C LEU A 81 -4.97 -6.48 -3.60
N TYR A 82 -4.95 -7.81 -3.55
CA TYR A 82 -6.13 -8.62 -3.32
C TYR A 82 -6.17 -8.98 -1.84
N PHE A 83 -7.23 -8.54 -1.15
CA PHE A 83 -7.38 -8.77 0.27
C PHE A 83 -8.75 -9.35 0.59
N GLY A 84 -8.78 -10.33 1.48
CA GLY A 84 -10.00 -10.86 2.07
C GLY A 84 -9.66 -11.39 3.45
N SER A 85 -10.53 -11.13 4.42
CA SER A 85 -10.34 -11.61 5.79
C SER A 85 -11.49 -12.53 6.16
N TYR A 86 -11.17 -13.70 6.68
CA TYR A 86 -12.15 -14.61 7.24
C TYR A 86 -11.59 -15.15 8.53
N VAL A 87 -12.38 -15.10 9.59
CA VAL A 87 -12.01 -15.81 10.81
C VAL A 87 -12.14 -17.30 10.50
N GLU A 88 -11.02 -18.02 10.52
CA GLU A 88 -11.09 -19.47 10.50
C GLU A 88 -11.80 -19.94 11.77
N LYS A 89 -12.90 -20.68 11.62
CA LYS A 89 -13.48 -21.38 12.76
C LYS A 89 -12.46 -22.42 13.22
N SER A 90 -11.90 -22.23 14.41
CA SER A 90 -11.11 -23.27 15.07
C SER A 90 -11.99 -24.52 15.23
N GLY A 91 -11.71 -25.57 14.45
CA GLY A 91 -12.41 -26.84 14.67
C GLY A 91 -12.49 -27.89 13.58
N GLN A 92 -11.81 -27.79 12.42
CA GLN A 92 -11.70 -28.95 11.53
C GLN A 92 -10.29 -29.13 10.99
N HIS A 93 -9.49 -29.91 11.74
CA HIS A 93 -8.37 -30.66 11.19
C HIS A 93 -8.88 -31.52 10.03
N MET A 94 -8.44 -31.22 8.81
CA MET A 94 -8.64 -32.07 7.64
C MET A 94 -7.41 -32.97 7.49
N HIS A 95 -7.63 -34.28 7.58
CA HIS A 95 -6.72 -35.32 7.11
C HIS A 95 -6.68 -35.36 5.58
#